data_AF-A0A7X1FUE0-F1
#
_entry.id   AF-A0A7X1FUE0-F1
#
_cell.length_a   1.000
_cell.length_b   1.000
_cell.length_c   1.000
_cell.angle_alpha   90.00
_cell.angle_beta   90.00
_cell.angle_gamma   90.00
#
_symmetry.space_group_name_H-M   'P 1'
#
loop_
_entity.id
_entity.type
_entity.pdbx_description
1 polymer ?
#
loop_
_entity_poly.entity_id
_entity_poly.type
_entity_poly.pdbx_seq_one_letter_code
_entity_poly.pdbx_strand_id
1 'polypeptide(L)'
;MEEIEVGKFHAGAARKGYALNRMCYSLNSLENRLAYIADPVAYCEKYGLSDEEREAAISKEKDRLLAAGGNMYFFSKLDRATRLKKEA
;
A
#
# COMPACT_ATOMS: atom_id res chain seq x y z
N MET A 1 18.55 -5.34 14.44
CA MET A 1 17.55 -4.95 13.43
C MET A 1 17.87 -3.51 13.09
N GLU A 2 18.28 -3.19 11.86
CA GLU A 2 18.53 -1.79 11.49
C GLU A 2 17.26 -0.98 11.74
N GLU A 3 17.41 0.17 12.41
CA GLU A 3 16.32 1.10 12.63
C GLU A 3 15.79 1.57 11.27
N ILE A 4 14.46 1.57 11.10
CA ILE A 4 13.84 2.00 9.86
C ILE A 4 13.88 3.52 9.81
N GLU A 5 14.71 4.08 8.93
CA GLU A 5 14.70 5.52 8.70
C GLU A 5 13.51 5.88 7.81
N VAL A 6 12.48 6.48 8.40
CA VAL A 6 11.25 6.88 7.68
C VAL A 6 11.62 7.80 6.52
N GLY A 7 11.08 7.51 5.33
CA GLY A 7 11.36 8.28 4.11
C GLY A 7 12.54 7.75 3.27
N LYS A 8 13.37 6.84 3.79
CA LYS A 8 14.38 6.14 2.99
C LYS A 8 13.99 4.70 2.73
N PHE A 9 14.11 4.27 1.48
CA PHE A 9 13.86 2.88 1.10
C PHE A 9 15.16 2.07 1.05
N HIS A 10 15.44 1.32 2.13
CA HIS A 10 16.59 0.43 2.28
C HIS A 10 16.14 -1.01 2.57
N ALA A 11 17.08 -1.94 2.74
CA ALA A 11 16.77 -3.37 2.92
C ALA A 11 15.86 -3.66 4.14
N GLY A 12 15.97 -2.87 5.22
CA GLY A 12 15.07 -2.94 6.37
C GLY A 12 13.62 -2.59 5.99
N ALA A 13 13.43 -1.41 5.40
CA ALA A 13 12.12 -0.95 4.93
C ALA A 13 11.50 -1.91 3.91
N ALA A 14 12.30 -2.42 2.97
CA ALA A 14 11.85 -3.36 1.95
C ALA A 14 11.32 -4.68 2.54
N ARG A 15 11.94 -5.18 3.62
CA ARG A 15 11.47 -6.37 4.34
C ARG A 15 10.22 -6.08 5.16
N LYS A 16 10.19 -4.95 5.88
CA LYS A 16 9.04 -4.54 6.70
C LYS A 16 7.78 -4.40 5.84
N GLY A 17 7.84 -3.56 4.80
CA GLY A 17 6.67 -3.24 3.97
C GLY A 17 6.46 -4.20 2.79
N TYR A 18 7.00 -5.41 2.82
CA TYR A 18 6.97 -6.29 1.65
C TYR A 18 5.54 -6.62 1.21
N ALA A 19 4.65 -6.92 2.16
CA ALA A 19 3.25 -7.22 1.91
C ALA A 19 2.53 -5.99 1.32
N LEU A 20 2.70 -4.83 1.97
CA LEU A 20 2.19 -3.54 1.50
C LEU A 20 2.65 -3.21 0.06
N ASN A 21 3.94 -3.32 -0.22
CA ASN A 21 4.52 -2.99 -1.53
C ASN A 21 4.03 -3.94 -2.63
N ARG A 22 3.94 -5.25 -2.33
CA ARG A 22 3.39 -6.26 -3.25
C ARG A 22 1.91 -5.99 -3.54
N MET A 23 1.13 -5.62 -2.51
CA MET A 23 -0.28 -5.24 -2.67
C MET A 23 -0.40 -4.02 -3.58
N CYS A 24 0.34 -2.94 -3.32
CA CYS A 24 0.31 -1.74 -4.16
C CYS A 24 0.75 -2.03 -5.61
N TYR A 25 1.72 -2.92 -5.83
CA TYR A 25 2.12 -3.33 -7.18
C TYR A 25 0.99 -4.04 -7.93
N SER A 26 0.17 -4.85 -7.25
CA SER A 26 -0.97 -5.55 -7.86
C SER A 26 -2.00 -4.61 -8.50
N LEU A 27 -2.10 -3.36 -8.01
CA LEU A 27 -3.05 -2.34 -8.46
C LEU A 27 -2.71 -1.75 -9.84
N ASN A 28 -1.68 -2.28 -10.51
CA ASN A 28 -1.47 -2.08 -11.94
C ASN A 28 -2.63 -2.66 -12.77
N SER A 29 -3.24 -3.77 -12.36
CA SER A 29 -4.40 -4.38 -13.03
C SER A 29 -5.68 -3.58 -12.77
N LEU A 30 -6.58 -3.50 -13.75
CA LEU A 30 -7.92 -2.93 -13.57
C LEU A 30 -8.77 -3.80 -12.64
N GLU A 31 -8.77 -5.11 -12.84
CA GLU A 31 -9.51 -6.06 -12.00
C GLU A 31 -9.14 -5.93 -10.53
N ASN A 32 -7.84 -5.86 -10.23
CA ASN A 32 -7.35 -5.68 -8.86
C ASN A 32 -7.76 -4.34 -8.25
N ARG A 33 -7.83 -3.28 -9.06
CA ARG A 33 -8.35 -1.98 -8.58
C ARG A 33 -9.83 -2.08 -8.25
N LEU A 34 -10.64 -2.75 -9.08
CA LEU A 34 -12.06 -2.95 -8.81
C LEU A 34 -12.27 -3.82 -7.56
N ALA A 35 -11.49 -4.89 -7.39
CA ALA A 35 -11.53 -5.73 -6.20
C ALA A 35 -11.13 -4.95 -4.93
N TYR A 36 -10.07 -4.14 -4.99
CA TYR A 36 -9.66 -3.28 -3.89
C TYR A 36 -10.75 -2.26 -3.51
N ILE A 37 -11.45 -1.66 -4.47
CA ILE A 37 -12.51 -0.68 -4.20
C ILE A 37 -13.77 -1.35 -3.63
N ALA A 38 -14.08 -2.58 -4.08
CA ALA A 38 -15.25 -3.31 -3.61
C ALA A 38 -15.13 -3.67 -2.12
N ASP A 39 -13.96 -4.13 -1.69
CA ASP A 39 -13.67 -4.42 -0.29
C ASP A 39 -12.17 -4.21 0.02
N PRO A 40 -11.77 -2.99 0.41
CA PRO A 40 -10.37 -2.68 0.73
C PRO A 40 -9.83 -3.53 1.88
N VAL A 41 -10.70 -3.87 2.83
CA VAL A 41 -10.40 -4.58 4.07
C VAL A 41 -10.04 -6.02 3.75
N ALA A 42 -10.88 -6.74 3.00
CA ALA A 42 -10.62 -8.10 2.54
C ALA A 42 -9.46 -8.15 1.54
N TYR A 43 -9.30 -7.13 0.70
CA TYR A 43 -8.19 -7.07 -0.25
C TYR A 43 -6.84 -6.96 0.47
N CYS A 44 -6.75 -6.20 1.57
CA CYS A 44 -5.54 -6.15 2.38
C CYS A 44 -5.21 -7.50 3.04
N GLU A 45 -6.24 -8.21 3.55
CA GLU A 45 -6.08 -9.53 4.18
C GLU A 45 -5.49 -10.56 3.20
N LYS A 46 -5.90 -10.54 1.93
CA LYS A 46 -5.35 -11.42 0.88
C LYS A 46 -3.82 -11.31 0.72
N TYR A 47 -3.25 -10.14 1.01
CA TYR A 47 -1.81 -9.92 0.92
C TYR A 47 -1.08 -10.12 2.25
N GLY A 48 -1.79 -10.42 3.34
CA GLY A 48 -1.22 -10.64 4.66
C GLY A 48 -0.60 -9.37 5.26
N LEU A 49 -1.20 -8.21 5.00
CA LEU A 49 -0.78 -6.95 5.63
C LEU A 49 -0.96 -7.07 7.15
N SER A 50 0.04 -6.61 7.90
CA SER A 50 -0.09 -6.32 9.32
C SER A 50 -1.12 -5.21 9.58
N ASP A 51 -1.54 -5.06 10.84
CA ASP A 51 -2.47 -3.98 11.21
C ASP A 51 -1.92 -2.60 10.86
N GLU A 52 -0.63 -2.35 11.10
CA GLU A 52 0.06 -1.10 10.72
C GLU A 52 0.01 -0.86 9.20
N GLU A 53 0.38 -1.86 8.39
CA GLU A 53 0.35 -1.75 6.93
C GLU A 53 -1.08 -1.56 6.40
N ARG A 54 -2.05 -2.24 7.01
CA ARG A 54 -3.46 -2.15 6.63
C ARG A 54 -4.02 -0.76 6.90
N GLU A 55 -3.78 -0.22 8.09
CA GLU A 55 -4.17 1.15 8.44
C GLU A 55 -3.52 2.15 7.48
N ALA A 56 -2.23 1.97 7.16
CA ALA A 56 -1.54 2.81 6.20
C ALA A 56 -2.15 2.72 4.80
N ALA A 57 -2.48 1.52 4.32
CA ALA A 57 -3.10 1.30 3.01
C ALA A 57 -4.51 1.91 2.91
N ILE A 58 -5.32 1.77 3.95
CA ILE A 58 -6.70 2.29 3.97
C ILE A 58 -6.71 3.82 4.11
N SER A 59 -5.93 4.37 5.05
CA SER A 59 -5.84 5.82 5.26
C SER A 59 -5.18 6.54 4.10
N LYS A 60 -4.22 5.88 3.43
CA LYS A 60 -3.37 6.42 2.36
C LYS A 60 -2.54 7.64 2.81
N GLU A 61 -2.35 7.80 4.12
CA GLU A 61 -1.46 8.81 4.67
C GLU A 61 -0.02 8.46 4.31
N LYS A 62 0.66 9.35 3.58
CA LYS A 62 2.01 9.08 3.06
C LYS A 62 3.02 8.80 4.17
N ASP A 63 2.91 9.50 5.29
CA ASP A 63 3.81 9.31 6.43
C ASP A 63 3.63 7.92 7.05
N ARG A 64 2.38 7.44 7.17
CA ARG A 64 2.10 6.06 7.62
C ARG A 64 2.57 5.02 6.63
N LEU A 65 2.38 5.25 5.33
CA LEU A 65 2.87 4.35 4.30
C LEU A 65 4.40 4.24 4.32
N LEU A 66 5.12 5.35 4.53
CA LEU A 66 6.58 5.35 4.66
C LEU A 66 7.02 4.67 5.96
N ALA A 67 6.36 4.95 7.08
CA ALA A 67 6.64 4.29 8.36
C ALA A 67 6.43 2.77 8.31
N ALA A 68 5.42 2.32 7.55
CA ALA A 68 5.14 0.90 7.30
C ALA A 68 6.15 0.24 6.33
N GLY A 69 7.19 0.94 5.86
CA GLY A 69 8.19 0.41 4.91
C GLY A 69 7.74 0.46 3.45
N GLY A 70 6.72 1.26 3.14
CA GLY A 70 6.22 1.48 1.79
C GLY A 70 7.23 2.24 0.92
N ASN A 71 7.34 1.83 -0.34
CA ASN A 71 8.12 2.53 -1.35
C ASN A 71 7.23 3.57 -2.06
N MET A 72 7.67 4.84 -2.06
CA MET A 72 6.94 5.95 -2.68
C MET A 72 6.53 5.72 -4.14
N TYR A 73 7.29 4.93 -4.91
CA TYR A 73 6.97 4.61 -6.31
C TYR A 73 5.73 3.71 -6.46
N PHE A 74 5.29 3.05 -5.40
CA PHE A 74 4.06 2.25 -5.41
C PHE A 74 2.82 3.02 -4.94
N PHE A 75 2.96 4.14 -4.23
CA PHE A 75 1.82 4.89 -3.70
C PHE A 75 0.92 5.45 -4.81
N SER A 76 1.51 5.83 -5.95
CA SER A 76 0.75 6.29 -7.13
C SER A 76 -0.25 5.25 -7.64
N LYS A 77 0.02 3.94 -7.45
CA LYS A 77 -0.88 2.86 -7.86
C LYS A 77 -2.08 2.74 -6.92
N LEU A 78 -1.85 2.93 -5.62
CA LEU A 78 -2.89 3.00 -4.60
C LEU A 78 -3.78 4.23 -4.78
N ASP A 79 -3.17 5.39 -5.02
CA ASP A 79 -3.88 6.63 -5.34
C ASP A 79 -4.77 6.45 -6.58
N ARG A 80 -4.20 5.86 -7.64
CA ARG A 80 -4.92 5.57 -8.90
C ARG A 80 -6.09 4.63 -8.69
N ALA A 81 -5.98 3.61 -7.82
CA ALA A 81 -7.08 2.69 -7.54
C ALA A 81 -8.32 3.45 -7.03
N THR A 82 -8.13 4.40 -6.12
CA THR A 82 -9.25 5.14 -5.52
C THR A 82 -9.75 6.34 -6.34
N ARG A 83 -9.07 6.68 -7.45
CA ARG A 83 -9.44 7.79 -8.34
C ARG A 83 -10.57 7.48 -9.33
N LEU A 84 -11.11 6.26 -9.37
CA LEU A 84 -12.14 5.85 -10.31
C LEU A 84 -13.53 6.51 -10.11
N LYS A 85 -13.70 7.41 -9.13
CA LYS A 85 -14.91 8.23 -8.93
C LYS A 85 -14.71 9.70 -9.32
N LYS A 86 -14.27 9.97 -10.54
CA LYS A 86 -14.31 11.34 -11.06
C LYS A 86 -14.59 11.40 -12.56
N GLU A 87 -15.69 10.77 -12.97
CA GLU A 87 -16.42 11.12 -14.20
C GLU A 87 -17.91 10.81 -13.95
N ALA A 88 -18.74 11.67 -14.52
CA ALA A 88 -20.12 12.01 -14.16
C ALA A 88 -21.12 10.85 -13.99
#